data_AF-A0A8J6EHR8-F1
#
_entry.id   AF-A0A8J6EHR8-F1
#
_cell.length_a   1.000
_cell.length_b   1.000
_cell.length_c   1.000
_cell.angle_alpha   90.00
_cell.angle_beta   90.00
_cell.angle_gamma   90.00
#
_symmetry.space_group_name_H-M   'P 1'
#
loop_
_entity.id
_entity.type
_entity.pdbx_description
1 polymer ?
#
loop_
_entity_poly.entity_id
_entity_poly.type
_entity_poly.pdbx_seq_one_letter_code
_entity_poly.pdbx_strand_id
1 'polypeptide(L)'
;MGFEWPWQYNFPPFYTLQPNVDTRQKQLSAWSSLVLSYCRHNKLYTMNVMEIQESPLFNNKKIQRKLSLESVQVVLEELRKKGNLEWLDKNKTRFLIMWRRPDEWGKVLYQWVSKNGTTNSVFTLYELINGDDTVGEEFHGLDEAMLLRSLEALQMEHKAEIITLNDSKGVKFF
;
A
#
# COMPACT_ATOMS: atom_id res chain seq x y z
N MET A 1 -11.73 1.94 -16.88
CA MET A 1 -12.02 0.50 -16.98
C MET A 1 -12.30 -0.02 -15.58
N GLY A 2 -13.25 -0.94 -15.42
CA GLY A 2 -13.56 -1.53 -14.10
C GLY A 2 -12.47 -2.50 -13.63
N PHE A 3 -12.49 -2.86 -12.36
CA PHE A 3 -11.61 -3.87 -11.79
C PHE A 3 -11.99 -5.27 -12.28
N GLU A 4 -11.01 -6.05 -12.76
CA GLU A 4 -11.23 -7.44 -13.17
C GLU A 4 -11.04 -8.40 -12.00
N TRP A 5 -12.11 -9.10 -11.64
CA TRP A 5 -12.10 -10.05 -10.53
C TRP A 5 -11.55 -11.41 -10.98
N PRO A 6 -10.63 -12.04 -10.21
CA PRO A 6 -10.14 -13.37 -10.52
C PRO A 6 -11.24 -14.42 -10.32
N TRP A 7 -11.12 -15.58 -10.98
CA TRP A 7 -12.15 -16.62 -10.89
C TRP A 7 -12.40 -17.10 -9.45
N GLN A 8 -11.36 -17.12 -8.61
CA GLN A 8 -11.45 -17.48 -7.19
C GLN A 8 -12.43 -16.59 -6.42
N TYR A 9 -12.58 -15.31 -6.80
CA TYR A 9 -13.53 -14.39 -6.17
C TYR A 9 -14.99 -14.86 -6.30
N ASN A 10 -15.32 -15.61 -7.36
CA ASN A 10 -16.66 -16.18 -7.56
C ASN A 10 -16.76 -17.64 -7.07
N PHE A 11 -15.73 -18.18 -6.43
CA PHE A 11 -15.69 -19.55 -5.92
C PHE A 11 -16.04 -19.57 -4.42
N PRO A 12 -17.21 -20.09 -4.00
CA PRO A 12 -17.64 -19.98 -2.60
C PRO A 12 -16.64 -20.50 -1.55
N PRO A 13 -15.91 -21.61 -1.76
CA PRO A 13 -14.89 -22.08 -0.82
C PRO A 13 -13.72 -21.11 -0.59
N PHE A 14 -13.50 -20.14 -1.50
CA PHE A 14 -12.44 -19.13 -1.36
C PHE A 14 -12.62 -18.23 -0.12
N TYR A 15 -13.86 -18.10 0.38
CA TYR A 15 -14.23 -17.31 1.56
C TYR A 15 -14.19 -18.10 2.87
N THR A 16 -13.70 -19.34 2.87
CA THR A 16 -13.54 -20.17 4.06
C THR A 16 -12.10 -20.62 4.15
N LEU A 17 -11.44 -20.37 5.28
CA LEU A 17 -10.04 -20.75 5.47
C LEU A 17 -9.89 -22.27 5.30
N GLN A 18 -9.04 -22.68 4.36
CA GLN A 18 -8.90 -24.09 4.02
C GLN A 18 -8.15 -24.86 5.12
N PRO A 19 -8.60 -26.06 5.52
CA PRO A 19 -7.97 -26.82 6.61
C PRO A 19 -6.64 -27.44 6.17
N ASN A 20 -6.54 -27.87 4.92
CA ASN A 20 -5.32 -28.41 4.34
C ASN A 20 -4.28 -27.30 4.13
N VAL A 21 -3.04 -27.54 4.58
CA VAL A 21 -1.95 -26.54 4.58
C VAL A 21 -1.61 -26.05 3.17
N ASP A 22 -1.42 -26.95 2.22
CA ASP A 22 -1.04 -26.59 0.85
C ASP A 22 -2.15 -25.79 0.14
N THR A 23 -3.40 -26.21 0.36
CA THR A 23 -4.58 -25.53 -0.19
C THR A 23 -4.75 -24.14 0.42
N ARG A 24 -4.53 -24.03 1.74
CA ARG A 24 -4.54 -22.75 2.46
C ARG A 24 -3.44 -21.83 1.98
N GLN A 25 -2.23 -22.32 1.73
CA GLN A 25 -1.16 -21.49 1.20
C GLN A 25 -1.49 -20.94 -0.19
N LYS A 26 -2.08 -21.77 -1.07
CA LYS A 26 -2.58 -21.33 -2.39
C LYS A 26 -3.70 -20.29 -2.25
N GLN A 27 -4.64 -20.53 -1.33
CA GLN A 27 -5.72 -19.59 -1.02
C GLN A 27 -5.18 -18.24 -0.55
N LEU A 28 -4.26 -18.24 0.41
CA LEU A 28 -3.65 -17.02 0.96
C LEU A 28 -2.83 -16.28 -0.10
N SER A 29 -2.12 -17.00 -0.98
CA SER A 29 -1.41 -16.39 -2.11
C SER A 29 -2.36 -15.69 -3.09
N ALA A 30 -3.49 -16.34 -3.42
CA ALA A 30 -4.52 -15.75 -4.26
C ALA A 30 -5.17 -14.52 -3.59
N TRP A 31 -5.45 -14.58 -2.29
CA TRP A 31 -5.95 -13.43 -1.53
C TRP A 31 -4.95 -12.28 -1.50
N SER A 32 -3.65 -12.54 -1.24
CA SER A 32 -2.62 -11.49 -1.27
C SER A 32 -2.61 -10.78 -2.63
N SER A 33 -2.62 -11.55 -3.72
CA SER A 33 -2.58 -11.00 -5.09
C SER A 33 -3.83 -10.17 -5.41
N LEU A 34 -5.00 -10.65 -4.98
CA LEU A 34 -6.27 -9.93 -5.13
C LEU A 34 -6.30 -8.63 -4.32
N VAL A 35 -5.84 -8.65 -3.07
CA VAL A 35 -5.76 -7.45 -2.23
C VAL A 35 -4.86 -6.40 -2.87
N LEU A 36 -3.64 -6.78 -3.30
CA LEU A 36 -2.69 -5.84 -3.89
C LEU A 36 -3.20 -5.25 -5.21
N SER A 37 -3.78 -6.08 -6.08
CA SER A 37 -4.35 -5.60 -7.35
C SER A 37 -5.55 -4.68 -7.14
N TYR A 38 -6.44 -5.01 -6.20
CA TYR A 38 -7.59 -4.18 -5.86
C TYR A 38 -7.17 -2.84 -5.25
N CYS A 39 -6.23 -2.84 -4.30
CA CYS A 39 -5.73 -1.62 -3.70
C CYS A 39 -5.00 -0.74 -4.72
N ARG A 40 -4.21 -1.34 -5.62
CA ARG A 40 -3.57 -0.63 -6.74
C ARG A 40 -4.59 0.02 -7.66
N HIS A 41 -5.63 -0.70 -8.06
CA HIS A 41 -6.66 -0.20 -8.97
C HIS A 41 -7.41 1.02 -8.38
N ASN A 42 -7.68 0.98 -7.08
CA ASN A 42 -8.42 2.03 -6.37
C ASN A 42 -7.51 3.08 -5.72
N LYS A 43 -6.18 3.00 -5.92
CA LYS A 43 -5.17 3.85 -5.27
C LYS A 43 -5.32 3.91 -3.74
N LEU A 44 -5.59 2.76 -3.12
CA LEU A 44 -5.71 2.62 -1.67
C LEU A 44 -4.34 2.27 -1.09
N TYR A 45 -3.94 3.00 -0.05
CA TYR A 45 -2.68 2.83 0.66
C TYR A 45 -2.91 2.63 2.16
N THR A 46 -3.71 3.49 2.78
CA THR A 46 -4.01 3.38 4.21
C THR A 46 -5.47 2.97 4.42
N MET A 47 -5.71 1.95 5.24
CA MET A 47 -7.07 1.46 5.54
C MET A 47 -7.20 0.95 6.97
N ASN A 48 -8.44 0.88 7.47
CA ASN A 48 -8.79 0.15 8.69
C ASN A 48 -9.26 -1.28 8.38
N VAL A 49 -8.99 -2.22 9.29
CA VAL A 49 -9.48 -3.62 9.22
C VAL A 49 -11.00 -3.69 9.06
N MET A 50 -11.76 -2.86 9.77
CA MET A 50 -13.22 -2.83 9.68
C MET A 50 -13.70 -2.33 8.31
N GLU A 51 -13.04 -1.31 7.76
CA GLU A 51 -13.37 -0.75 6.44
C GLU A 51 -13.13 -1.77 5.33
N ILE A 52 -11.97 -2.43 5.33
CA ILE A 52 -11.65 -3.43 4.30
C ILE A 52 -12.53 -4.67 4.42
N GLN A 53 -12.94 -5.06 5.64
CA GLN A 53 -13.85 -6.20 5.85
C GLN A 53 -15.23 -5.99 5.21
N GLU A 54 -15.77 -4.77 5.28
CA GLU A 54 -17.06 -4.44 4.65
C GLU A 54 -16.94 -4.14 3.15
N SER A 55 -15.72 -3.94 2.66
CA SER A 55 -15.48 -3.64 1.25
C SER A 55 -15.86 -4.82 0.31
N PRO A 56 -16.10 -4.54 -0.98
CA PRO A 56 -16.36 -5.59 -1.98
C PRO A 56 -15.23 -6.62 -2.09
N LEU A 57 -14.01 -6.30 -1.65
CA LEU A 57 -12.86 -7.19 -1.67
C LEU A 57 -13.11 -8.47 -0.86
N PHE A 58 -13.63 -8.32 0.35
CA PHE A 58 -13.86 -9.44 1.28
C PHE A 58 -15.35 -9.81 1.43
N ASN A 59 -16.26 -9.03 0.84
CA ASN A 59 -17.69 -9.26 0.85
C ASN A 59 -18.27 -9.33 -0.57
N ASN A 60 -18.42 -10.55 -1.10
CA ASN A 60 -19.06 -10.78 -2.39
C ASN A 60 -20.56 -11.05 -2.20
N LYS A 61 -21.34 -9.98 -2.41
CA LYS A 61 -22.81 -10.00 -2.31
C LYS A 61 -23.47 -10.89 -3.38
N LYS A 62 -22.84 -11.09 -4.54
CA LYS A 62 -23.40 -11.88 -5.66
C LYS A 62 -23.52 -13.37 -5.32
N ILE A 63 -22.52 -13.92 -4.64
CA ILE A 63 -22.53 -15.33 -4.20
C ILE A 63 -22.88 -15.49 -2.72
N GLN A 64 -23.23 -14.39 -2.05
CA GLN A 64 -23.55 -14.35 -0.62
C GLN A 64 -22.42 -14.96 0.24
N ARG A 65 -21.19 -14.50 0.01
CA ARG A 65 -20.02 -14.94 0.77
C ARG A 65 -19.20 -13.75 1.24
N LYS A 66 -18.75 -13.85 2.48
CA LYS A 66 -17.92 -12.85 3.16
C LYS A 66 -16.88 -13.56 4.00
N LEU A 67 -15.64 -13.08 3.98
CA LEU A 67 -14.61 -13.58 4.89
C LEU A 67 -14.92 -13.16 6.33
N SER A 68 -14.71 -14.07 7.28
CA SER A 68 -14.76 -13.73 8.70
C SER A 68 -13.65 -12.73 9.05
N LEU A 69 -13.86 -11.92 10.10
CA LEU A 69 -12.84 -10.98 10.59
C LEU A 69 -11.51 -11.71 10.90
N GLU A 70 -11.58 -12.88 11.51
CA GLU A 70 -10.42 -13.73 11.78
C GLU A 70 -9.68 -14.11 10.49
N SER A 71 -10.41 -14.52 9.44
CA SER A 71 -9.79 -14.88 8.15
C SER A 71 -9.17 -13.66 7.45
N VAL A 72 -9.80 -12.49 7.57
CA VAL A 72 -9.23 -11.22 7.09
C VAL A 72 -7.92 -10.92 7.79
N GLN A 73 -7.86 -11.04 9.12
CA GLN A 73 -6.62 -10.84 9.88
C GLN A 73 -5.51 -11.81 9.45
N VAL A 74 -5.84 -13.07 9.16
CA VAL A 74 -4.88 -14.04 8.61
C VAL A 74 -4.33 -13.58 7.26
N VAL A 75 -5.19 -13.10 6.34
CA VAL A 75 -4.74 -12.58 5.04
C VAL A 75 -3.84 -11.35 5.20
N LEU A 76 -4.18 -10.42 6.09
CA LEU A 76 -3.37 -9.22 6.36
C LEU A 76 -2.02 -9.57 6.98
N GLU A 77 -1.98 -10.55 7.88
CA GLU A 77 -0.73 -11.04 8.47
C GLU A 77 0.17 -11.73 7.42
N GLU A 78 -0.40 -12.45 6.46
CA GLU A 78 0.36 -13.01 5.33
C GLU A 78 0.94 -11.92 4.42
N LEU A 79 0.18 -10.85 4.16
CA LEU A 79 0.69 -9.68 3.45
C LEU A 79 1.83 -9.01 4.20
N ARG A 80 1.74 -8.91 5.53
CA ARG A 80 2.80 -8.37 6.38
C ARG A 80 4.07 -9.20 6.30
N LYS A 81 3.97 -10.54 6.39
CA LYS A 81 5.11 -11.45 6.25
C LYS A 81 5.80 -11.35 4.89
N LYS A 82 5.04 -11.06 3.82
CA LYS A 82 5.57 -10.82 2.47
C LYS A 82 6.18 -9.43 2.28
N GLY A 83 6.11 -8.55 3.29
CA GLY A 83 6.57 -7.17 3.22
C GLY A 83 5.64 -6.24 2.44
N ASN A 84 4.40 -6.64 2.19
CA ASN A 84 3.41 -5.83 1.48
C ASN A 84 2.44 -5.09 2.41
N LEU A 85 2.55 -5.28 3.72
CA LEU A 85 1.70 -4.60 4.70
C LEU A 85 2.50 -4.19 5.93
N GLU A 86 2.19 -3.02 6.45
CA GLU A 86 2.71 -2.52 7.72
C GLU A 86 1.56 -2.05 8.62
N TRP A 87 1.59 -2.42 9.91
CA TRP A 87 0.62 -1.92 10.88
C TRP A 87 1.03 -0.52 11.35
N LEU A 88 0.09 0.43 11.28
CA LEU A 88 0.31 1.83 11.65
C LEU A 88 0.01 2.12 13.13
N ASP A 89 -0.60 1.16 13.83
CA ASP A 89 -0.89 1.24 15.25
C ASP A 89 -0.60 -0.07 15.98
N LYS A 90 -0.44 0.02 17.31
CA LYS A 90 -0.15 -1.14 18.17
C LYS A 90 -1.32 -2.12 18.29
N ASN A 91 -2.54 -1.62 18.08
CA ASN A 91 -3.78 -2.39 18.21
C ASN A 91 -4.11 -3.19 16.94
N LYS A 92 -3.29 -3.06 15.88
CA LYS A 92 -3.49 -3.64 14.55
C LYS A 92 -4.85 -3.29 13.95
N THR A 93 -5.26 -2.02 14.05
CA THR A 93 -6.53 -1.54 13.49
C THR A 93 -6.38 -0.84 12.15
N ARG A 94 -5.26 -0.13 11.95
CA ARG A 94 -4.91 0.60 10.73
C ARG A 94 -3.62 0.05 10.15
N PHE A 95 -3.57 -0.04 8.83
CA PHE A 95 -2.41 -0.56 8.12
C PHE A 95 -2.16 0.22 6.82
N LEU A 96 -0.88 0.20 6.42
CA LEU A 96 -0.40 0.64 5.12
C LEU A 96 -0.23 -0.59 4.22
N ILE A 97 -0.83 -0.58 3.03
CA ILE A 97 -0.69 -1.60 2.00
C ILE A 97 0.29 -1.11 0.92
N MET A 98 1.32 -1.90 0.66
CA MET A 98 2.40 -1.64 -0.30
C MET A 98 2.23 -2.53 -1.54
N TRP A 99 1.32 -2.13 -2.44
CA TRP A 99 1.14 -2.77 -3.74
C TRP A 99 2.25 -2.43 -4.76
N ARG A 100 3.00 -1.37 -4.49
CA ARG A 100 4.30 -1.04 -5.07
C ARG A 100 5.26 -0.83 -3.90
N ARG A 101 6.51 -1.25 -4.03
CA ARG A 101 7.45 -1.19 -2.91
C ARG A 101 7.88 0.26 -2.64
N PRO A 102 8.18 0.64 -1.38
CA PRO A 102 8.66 1.97 -1.06
C PRO A 102 9.96 2.34 -1.79
N ASP A 103 10.88 1.40 -2.02
CA ASP A 103 12.12 1.65 -2.77
C ASP A 103 11.86 1.99 -4.24
N GLU A 104 10.82 1.40 -4.84
CA GLU A 104 10.41 1.73 -6.21
C GLU A 104 9.80 3.13 -6.30
N TRP A 105 8.98 3.52 -5.32
CA TRP A 105 8.47 4.89 -5.21
C TRP A 105 9.61 5.89 -4.98
N GLY A 106 10.56 5.56 -4.11
CA GLY A 106 11.77 6.36 -3.88
C GLY A 106 12.53 6.61 -5.18
N LYS A 107 12.72 5.58 -6.03
CA LYS A 107 13.36 5.74 -7.34
C LYS A 107 12.61 6.71 -8.25
N VAL A 108 11.28 6.66 -8.30
CA VAL A 108 10.48 7.60 -9.10
C VAL A 108 10.66 9.03 -8.60
N LEU A 109 10.57 9.24 -7.28
CA LEU A 109 10.78 10.55 -6.66
C LEU A 109 12.17 11.10 -6.99
N TYR A 110 13.21 10.29 -6.80
CA TYR A 110 14.58 10.70 -7.07
C TYR A 110 14.84 11.01 -8.55
N GLN A 111 14.24 10.23 -9.46
CA GLN A 111 14.31 10.49 -10.91
C GLN A 111 13.69 11.83 -11.28
N TRP A 112 12.53 12.17 -10.69
CA TRP A 112 11.89 13.47 -10.91
C TRP A 112 12.75 14.63 -10.42
N VAL A 113 13.27 14.56 -9.19
CA VAL A 113 14.17 15.60 -8.63
C VAL A 113 15.39 15.79 -9.51
N SER A 114 16.02 14.68 -9.94
CA SER A 114 17.21 14.71 -10.79
C SER A 114 16.93 15.32 -12.16
N LYS A 115 15.77 15.00 -12.76
CA LYS A 115 15.36 15.50 -14.08
C LYS A 115 15.09 17.01 -14.06
N ASN A 116 14.57 17.54 -12.96
CA ASN A 116 14.27 18.96 -12.81
C ASN A 116 15.48 19.79 -12.36
N GLY A 117 16.62 19.17 -12.09
CA GLY A 117 17.82 19.86 -11.64
C GLY A 117 17.69 20.46 -10.23
N THR A 118 16.73 20.00 -9.45
CA THR A 118 16.45 20.47 -8.08
C THR A 118 17.10 19.59 -7.01
N THR A 119 18.15 18.84 -7.39
CA THR A 119 19.00 18.12 -6.46
C THR A 119 19.70 19.12 -5.54
N ASN A 120 19.75 18.87 -4.24
CA ASN A 120 20.14 19.79 -3.14
C ASN A 120 19.07 20.80 -2.68
N SER A 121 17.86 20.78 -3.23
CA SER A 121 16.73 21.55 -2.71
C SER A 121 16.03 20.80 -1.57
N VAL A 122 15.38 21.58 -0.69
CA VAL A 122 14.50 21.06 0.38
C VAL A 122 13.07 21.16 -0.10
N PHE A 123 12.31 20.09 0.09
CA PHE A 123 10.88 20.02 -0.20
C PHE A 123 10.11 19.66 1.07
N THR A 124 8.92 20.22 1.23
CA THR A 124 7.92 19.71 2.16
C THR A 124 7.27 18.45 1.59
N LEU A 125 6.70 17.60 2.46
CA LEU A 125 5.93 16.45 1.97
C LEU A 125 4.77 16.89 1.07
N TYR A 126 4.12 18.00 1.42
CA TYR A 126 2.99 18.53 0.66
C TYR A 126 3.38 18.91 -0.78
N GLU A 127 4.49 19.60 -0.98
CA GLU A 127 4.97 19.99 -2.32
C GLU A 127 5.20 18.76 -3.22
N LEU A 128 5.70 17.66 -2.64
CA LEU A 128 5.99 16.44 -3.41
C LEU A 128 4.73 15.73 -3.90
N ILE A 129 3.64 15.70 -3.12
CA ILE A 129 2.45 14.92 -3.49
C ILE A 129 1.27 15.78 -3.94
N ASN A 130 1.27 17.08 -3.64
CA ASN A 130 0.17 18.00 -3.97
C ASN A 130 0.64 19.29 -4.66
N GLY A 131 1.94 19.47 -4.92
CA GLY A 131 2.46 20.66 -5.58
C GLY A 131 2.09 20.73 -7.07
N ASP A 132 2.03 21.95 -7.62
CA ASP A 132 1.71 22.18 -9.04
C ASP A 132 2.78 21.58 -9.98
N ASP A 133 4.05 21.56 -9.54
CA ASP A 133 5.18 21.01 -10.31
C ASP A 133 5.17 19.48 -10.41
N THR A 134 4.35 18.80 -9.61
CA THR A 134 4.26 17.33 -9.60
C THR A 134 3.00 16.84 -10.33
N VAL A 135 2.16 17.75 -10.84
CA VAL A 135 0.96 17.39 -11.59
C VAL A 135 1.34 16.58 -12.83
N GLY A 136 0.80 15.36 -12.90
CA GLY A 136 1.08 14.40 -13.98
C GLY A 136 2.13 13.35 -13.64
N GLU A 137 2.87 13.52 -12.55
CA GLU A 137 3.80 12.50 -12.04
C GLU A 137 3.06 11.37 -11.34
N GLU A 138 3.66 10.16 -11.37
CA GLU A 138 3.02 8.96 -10.81
C GLU A 138 2.77 9.05 -9.30
N PHE A 139 3.60 9.81 -8.58
CA PHE A 139 3.53 9.99 -7.12
C PHE A 139 2.65 11.18 -6.71
N HIS A 140 2.06 11.92 -7.65
CA HIS A 140 1.10 12.96 -7.33
C HIS A 140 -0.15 12.34 -6.71
N GLY A 141 -0.57 12.86 -5.56
CA GLY A 141 -1.63 12.31 -4.71
C GLY A 141 -1.25 11.01 -3.99
N LEU A 142 0.04 10.68 -3.88
CA LEU A 142 0.51 9.54 -3.09
C LEU A 142 0.16 9.75 -1.61
N ASP A 143 -0.25 8.67 -0.96
CA ASP A 143 -0.49 8.68 0.50
C ASP A 143 0.77 9.06 1.28
N GLU A 144 0.61 9.92 2.28
CA GLU A 144 1.74 10.46 3.05
C GLU A 144 2.54 9.38 3.78
N ALA A 145 1.89 8.33 4.29
CA ALA A 145 2.59 7.22 4.94
C ALA A 145 3.42 6.43 3.91
N MET A 146 2.90 6.24 2.69
CA MET A 146 3.66 5.65 1.59
C MET A 146 4.84 6.53 1.16
N LEU A 147 4.63 7.84 1.04
CA LEU A 147 5.67 8.81 0.73
C LEU A 147 6.80 8.73 1.77
N LEU A 148 6.46 8.77 3.06
CA LEU A 148 7.43 8.69 4.15
C LEU A 148 8.29 7.42 4.07
N ARG A 149 7.68 6.25 3.87
CA ARG A 149 8.42 4.99 3.70
C ARG A 149 9.34 5.02 2.48
N SER A 150 8.91 5.70 1.42
CA SER A 150 9.69 5.84 0.18
C SER A 150 10.90 6.77 0.39
N LEU A 151 10.73 7.85 1.15
CA LEU A 151 11.81 8.76 1.54
C LEU A 151 12.79 8.09 2.51
N GLU A 152 12.29 7.29 3.46
CA GLU A 152 13.14 6.49 4.37
C GLU A 152 14.01 5.51 3.58
N ALA A 153 13.47 4.87 2.54
CA ALA A 153 14.25 4.01 1.64
C ALA A 153 15.36 4.80 0.91
N LEU A 154 15.07 6.01 0.41
CA LEU A 154 16.10 6.87 -0.19
C LEU A 154 17.14 7.35 0.83
N GLN A 155 16.74 7.58 2.08
CA GLN A 155 17.65 7.95 3.15
C GLN A 155 18.62 6.81 3.50
N MET A 156 18.14 5.57 3.50
CA MET A 156 19.02 4.39 3.63
C MET A 156 20.00 4.25 2.45
N GLU A 157 19.64 4.73 1.26
CA GLU A 157 20.53 4.79 0.09
C GLU A 157 21.42 6.05 0.06
N HIS A 158 21.40 6.91 1.09
CA HIS A 158 22.11 8.19 1.16
C HIS A 158 21.75 9.19 0.03
N LYS A 159 20.55 9.08 -0.54
CA LYS A 159 20.03 9.96 -1.61
C LYS A 159 19.14 11.08 -1.10
N ALA A 160 18.65 10.97 0.13
CA ALA A 160 17.81 11.97 0.75
C ALA A 160 18.00 12.01 2.27
N GLU A 161 17.59 13.10 2.91
CA GLU A 161 17.55 13.24 4.36
C GLU A 161 16.21 13.83 4.78
N ILE A 162 15.47 13.10 5.63
CA ILE A 162 14.19 13.57 6.17
C ILE A 162 14.46 14.56 7.30
N ILE A 163 13.87 15.75 7.19
CA ILE A 163 13.99 16.84 8.16
C ILE A 163 12.68 16.93 8.93
N THR A 164 12.74 16.93 10.25
CA THR A 164 11.56 17.12 11.11
C THR A 164 11.74 18.40 11.93
N LEU A 165 10.78 19.33 11.82
CA LEU A 165 10.82 20.62 12.51
C LEU A 165 9.42 20.98 13.05
N ASN A 166 9.27 21.02 14.37
CA ASN A 166 8.04 21.46 15.07
C ASN A 166 6.75 20.88 14.44
N ASP A 167 6.68 19.56 14.32
CA ASP A 167 5.60 18.77 13.70
C ASP A 167 5.49 18.84 12.17
N SER A 168 6.27 19.68 11.49
CA SER A 168 6.41 19.67 10.04
C SER A 168 7.50 18.68 9.61
N LYS A 169 7.25 17.98 8.49
CA LYS A 169 8.22 17.10 7.84
C LYS A 169 8.57 17.64 6.46
N GLY A 170 9.86 17.66 6.17
CA GLY A 170 10.41 17.92 4.87
C GLY A 170 11.48 16.90 4.52
N VAL A 171 12.04 17.04 3.34
CA VAL A 171 13.13 16.20 2.85
C VAL A 171 14.08 17.01 2.00
N LYS A 172 15.38 16.79 2.20
CA LYS A 172 16.43 17.28 1.33
C LYS A 172 16.91 16.12 0.45
N PHE A 173 17.00 16.34 -0.86
CA PHE A 173 17.58 15.36 -1.79
C PHE A 173 19.04 15.69 -2.09
N PHE A 174 19.87 14.67 -2.32
CA PHE A 174 21.30 14.78 -2.60
C PHE A 174 21.68 14.27 -4.00
#